data_AF-A0A564Y1F2-F1
#
_entry.id   AF-A0A564Y1F2-F1
#
_cell.length_a   1.000
_cell.length_b   1.000
_cell.length_c   1.000
_cell.angle_alpha   90.00
_cell.angle_beta   90.00
_cell.angle_gamma   90.00
#
_symmetry.space_group_name_H-M   'P 1'
#
loop_
_entity.id
_entity.type
_entity.pdbx_description
1 polymer ?
#
loop_
_entity_poly.entity_id
_entity_poly.type
_entity_poly.pdbx_seq_one_letter_code
_entity_poly.pdbx_strand_id
1 'polypeptide(L)'
;MASVIEAIYMHKHPEDFPTDIPSNLEPLKESSEVLLNQAEFYLSLSHYKKVYEITSRILEDDPLNPECLPVHISILKMLEKTNDLFALANQLVNIYPKSAIAWFATGTYCLSTRKHDLAKRHLRKATQEDRRFGYAWLALGHAHAADNEHDQAIAAYCTAAQVIRTSHIPMLYIGVEYGKSGNKKLAERFLKHTLSLAPNDPAVLHELGTLNYEFANFDTALKYLQAAYKSTCALSGQVLAPYWEPLLNNLAFTYRQLGQLDEALEMHKAALKLVENSPRTLEAMAMVYAQQGHFGQAIRALQTALPLHASRVQATITIDLLNFCHRMYAMQLESVFLPEPPFGLTSATDFVDAASRCTNKEDKEEFTVGREITEMPPKERFQLLNPSQSAGLPHGVPSIREDLDIIRVPAASYQSMNQPLPRGQPNPADSVEEVSMEME
;
A
#
# COMPACT_ATOMS: atom_id res chain seq x y z
N MET A 1 -34.06 -17.47 20.40
CA MET A 1 -33.99 -16.60 19.21
C MET A 1 -33.18 -15.36 19.51
N ALA A 2 -33.61 -14.46 20.42
CA ALA A 2 -32.85 -13.27 20.80
C ALA A 2 -31.43 -13.56 21.34
N SER A 3 -31.24 -14.60 22.16
CA SER A 3 -29.95 -14.89 22.80
C SER A 3 -28.89 -15.51 21.88
N VAL A 4 -29.28 -16.15 20.77
CA VAL A 4 -28.34 -16.77 19.82
C VAL A 4 -27.97 -15.79 18.71
N ILE A 5 -28.93 -14.96 18.30
CA ILE A 5 -28.65 -13.75 17.51
C ILE A 5 -27.74 -12.84 18.35
N GLU A 6 -28.01 -12.58 19.63
CA GLU A 6 -27.05 -11.87 20.49
C GLU A 6 -25.69 -12.57 20.57
N ALA A 7 -25.61 -13.89 20.66
CA ALA A 7 -24.31 -14.59 20.65
C ALA A 7 -23.56 -14.41 19.32
N ILE A 8 -24.24 -14.54 18.17
CA ILE A 8 -23.65 -14.27 16.84
C ILE A 8 -23.24 -12.79 16.69
N TYR A 9 -23.97 -11.87 17.33
CA TYR A 9 -23.80 -10.43 17.20
C TYR A 9 -22.91 -9.78 18.29
N MET A 10 -22.51 -10.51 19.34
CA MET A 10 -21.73 -9.95 20.47
C MET A 10 -20.24 -10.28 20.43
N HIS A 11 -19.79 -11.15 19.54
CA HIS A 11 -18.37 -11.55 19.51
C HIS A 11 -17.53 -10.54 18.73
N LYS A 12 -16.94 -9.60 19.48
CA LYS A 12 -16.01 -8.55 19.03
C LYS A 12 -14.58 -9.04 18.78
N HIS A 13 -14.33 -10.36 18.80
CA HIS A 13 -12.98 -10.92 18.70
C HIS A 13 -12.88 -12.06 17.67
N PRO A 14 -11.76 -12.14 16.93
CA PRO A 14 -11.56 -13.09 15.83
C PRO A 14 -11.51 -14.57 16.24
N GLU A 15 -11.39 -14.88 17.53
CA GLU A 15 -11.34 -16.26 18.05
C GLU A 15 -12.72 -16.82 18.44
N ASP A 16 -13.77 -15.99 18.45
CA ASP A 16 -15.05 -16.32 19.08
C ASP A 16 -16.22 -16.53 18.09
N PHE A 17 -16.02 -16.46 16.78
CA PHE A 17 -17.14 -16.72 15.85
C PHE A 17 -17.48 -18.22 15.92
N PRO A 18 -18.67 -18.61 16.44
CA PRO A 18 -18.98 -20.02 16.59
C PRO A 18 -19.16 -20.61 15.19
N THR A 19 -18.21 -21.47 14.78
CA THR A 19 -18.39 -22.33 13.60
C THR A 19 -19.54 -23.31 13.79
N ASP A 20 -19.88 -23.56 15.06
CA ASP A 20 -20.92 -24.48 15.49
C ASP A 20 -22.19 -23.70 15.87
N ILE A 21 -23.02 -23.47 14.86
CA ILE A 21 -24.40 -23.03 15.06
C ILE A 21 -25.11 -24.13 15.87
N PRO A 22 -25.82 -23.81 16.96
CA PRO A 22 -26.56 -24.82 17.74
C PRO A 22 -27.47 -25.66 16.84
N SER A 23 -27.55 -26.97 17.07
CA SER A 23 -28.29 -27.96 16.23
C SER A 23 -29.73 -27.57 15.89
N ASN A 24 -30.34 -26.70 16.68
CA ASN A 24 -31.73 -26.23 16.51
C ASN A 24 -31.87 -25.10 15.48
N LEU A 25 -30.77 -24.57 14.95
CA LEU A 25 -30.70 -23.46 14.00
C LEU A 25 -29.92 -23.84 12.72
N GLU A 26 -29.60 -25.12 12.54
CA GLU A 26 -29.02 -25.66 11.29
C GLU A 26 -29.72 -25.18 10.01
N PRO A 27 -31.07 -25.11 9.91
CA PRO A 27 -31.71 -24.63 8.69
C PRO A 27 -31.48 -23.13 8.41
N LEU A 28 -31.10 -22.33 9.41
CA LEU A 28 -30.77 -20.91 9.23
C LEU A 28 -29.29 -20.69 8.86
N LYS A 29 -28.46 -21.73 8.93
CA LYS A 29 -27.04 -21.66 8.53
C LYS A 29 -26.86 -21.25 7.07
N GLU A 30 -27.81 -21.61 6.22
CA GLU A 30 -27.80 -21.31 4.78
C GLU A 30 -28.56 -20.02 4.42
N SER A 31 -29.09 -19.30 5.43
CA SER A 31 -29.70 -17.98 5.19
C SER A 31 -28.68 -16.99 4.63
N SER A 32 -29.09 -16.19 3.64
CA SER A 32 -28.27 -15.14 3.04
C SER A 32 -27.72 -14.15 4.07
N GLU A 33 -28.49 -13.81 5.11
CA GLU A 33 -28.05 -12.91 6.19
C GLU A 33 -26.93 -13.53 7.04
N VAL A 34 -27.05 -14.81 7.40
CA VAL A 34 -26.02 -15.52 8.19
C VAL A 34 -24.75 -15.69 7.38
N LEU A 35 -24.87 -16.05 6.11
CA LEU A 35 -23.75 -16.13 5.18
C LEU A 35 -23.10 -14.77 4.96
N LEU A 36 -23.87 -13.69 4.83
CA LEU A 36 -23.31 -12.35 4.67
C LEU A 36 -22.53 -11.91 5.91
N ASN A 37 -23.06 -12.16 7.11
CA ASN A 37 -22.33 -11.88 8.35
C ASN A 37 -21.03 -12.71 8.47
N GLN A 38 -21.03 -13.97 8.02
CA GLN A 38 -19.81 -14.77 7.92
C GLN A 38 -18.82 -14.19 6.91
N ALA A 39 -19.32 -13.69 5.77
CA ALA A 39 -18.50 -13.03 4.77
C ALA A 39 -17.86 -11.75 5.33
N GLU A 40 -18.62 -10.94 6.07
CA GLU A 40 -18.10 -9.75 6.77
C GLU A 40 -17.06 -10.10 7.84
N PHE A 41 -17.27 -11.19 8.58
CA PHE A 41 -16.28 -11.68 9.53
C PHE A 41 -14.97 -12.05 8.81
N TYR A 42 -15.03 -12.84 7.73
CA TYR A 42 -13.84 -13.16 6.95
C TYR A 42 -13.22 -11.95 6.26
N LEU A 43 -14.01 -10.93 5.95
CA LEU A 43 -13.54 -9.66 5.42
C LEU A 43 -12.73 -8.88 6.47
N SER A 44 -13.15 -8.90 7.74
CA SER A 44 -12.38 -8.34 8.86
C SER A 44 -11.02 -9.03 9.03
N LEU A 45 -10.95 -10.34 8.71
CA LEU A 45 -9.73 -11.14 8.69
C LEU A 45 -8.91 -10.98 7.40
N SER A 46 -9.36 -10.15 6.44
CA SER A 46 -8.74 -10.02 5.11
C SER A 46 -8.67 -11.33 4.30
N HIS A 47 -9.54 -12.30 4.60
CA HIS A 47 -9.61 -13.59 3.90
C HIS A 47 -10.47 -13.50 2.63
N TYR A 48 -10.06 -12.67 1.67
CA TYR A 48 -10.86 -12.30 0.49
C TYR A 48 -11.36 -13.49 -0.35
N LYS A 49 -10.59 -14.59 -0.41
CA LYS A 49 -11.00 -15.82 -1.13
C LYS A 49 -12.24 -16.48 -0.50
N LYS A 50 -12.29 -16.58 0.84
CA LYS A 50 -13.45 -17.13 1.55
C LYS A 50 -14.65 -16.22 1.43
N VAL A 51 -14.45 -14.90 1.51
CA VAL A 51 -15.52 -13.92 1.29
C VAL A 51 -16.10 -14.07 -0.13
N TYR A 52 -15.24 -14.27 -1.14
CA TYR A 52 -15.68 -14.52 -2.50
C TYR A 52 -16.52 -15.80 -2.60
N GLU A 53 -16.08 -16.92 -2.03
CA GLU A 53 -16.84 -18.18 -2.05
C GLU A 53 -18.23 -18.02 -1.42
N ILE A 54 -18.31 -17.36 -0.27
CA ILE A 54 -19.58 -17.14 0.44
C ILE A 54 -20.50 -16.20 -0.36
N THR A 55 -19.97 -15.06 -0.82
CA THR A 55 -20.77 -14.08 -1.58
C THR A 55 -21.22 -14.61 -2.93
N SER A 56 -20.39 -15.42 -3.62
CA SER A 56 -20.81 -16.12 -4.85
C SER A 56 -21.97 -17.07 -4.57
N ARG A 57 -21.93 -17.84 -3.48
CA ARG A 57 -23.01 -18.74 -3.10
C ARG A 57 -24.32 -17.98 -2.83
N ILE A 58 -24.25 -16.85 -2.13
CA ILE A 58 -25.44 -16.00 -1.91
C ILE A 58 -26.02 -15.50 -3.23
N LEU A 59 -25.17 -15.12 -4.19
CA LEU A 59 -25.60 -14.61 -5.49
C LEU A 59 -26.06 -15.72 -6.47
N GLU A 60 -25.69 -16.97 -6.24
CA GLU A 60 -26.27 -18.11 -6.98
C GLU A 60 -27.75 -18.31 -6.60
N ASP A 61 -28.08 -18.15 -5.32
CA ASP A 61 -29.45 -18.29 -4.81
C ASP A 61 -30.29 -17.03 -5.05
N ASP A 62 -29.73 -15.85 -4.79
CA ASP A 62 -30.33 -14.53 -5.04
C ASP A 62 -29.35 -13.60 -5.78
N PRO A 63 -29.37 -13.62 -7.13
CA PRO A 63 -28.45 -12.82 -7.96
C PRO A 63 -28.53 -11.31 -7.74
N LEU A 64 -29.58 -10.83 -7.07
CA LEU A 64 -29.89 -9.41 -6.93
C LEU A 64 -29.93 -8.95 -5.47
N ASN A 65 -29.34 -9.74 -4.58
CA ASN A 65 -29.26 -9.41 -3.16
C ASN A 65 -28.56 -8.04 -2.95
N PRO A 66 -29.27 -7.01 -2.45
CA PRO A 66 -28.76 -5.64 -2.40
C PRO A 66 -27.65 -5.45 -1.34
N GLU A 67 -27.62 -6.30 -0.31
CA GLU A 67 -26.61 -6.22 0.75
C GLU A 67 -25.33 -7.00 0.37
N CYS A 68 -25.47 -8.10 -0.36
CA CYS A 68 -24.35 -8.91 -0.81
C CYS A 68 -23.60 -8.29 -2.00
N LEU A 69 -24.32 -7.68 -2.95
CA LEU A 69 -23.72 -7.16 -4.19
C LEU A 69 -22.57 -6.15 -3.97
N PRO A 70 -22.65 -5.14 -3.06
CA PRO A 70 -21.54 -4.21 -2.83
C PRO A 70 -20.30 -4.93 -2.29
N VAL A 71 -20.49 -5.90 -1.39
CA VAL A 71 -19.42 -6.73 -0.84
C VAL A 71 -18.80 -7.59 -1.94
N HIS A 72 -19.61 -8.24 -2.77
CA HIS A 72 -19.11 -9.08 -3.85
C HIS A 72 -18.34 -8.27 -4.91
N ILE A 73 -18.89 -7.14 -5.36
CA ILE A 73 -18.27 -6.24 -6.36
C ILE A 73 -16.87 -5.83 -5.93
N SER A 74 -16.70 -5.43 -4.68
CA SER A 74 -15.40 -4.96 -4.25
C SER A 74 -14.44 -6.09 -3.85
N ILE A 75 -14.92 -7.28 -3.49
CA ILE A 75 -14.07 -8.47 -3.42
C ILE A 75 -13.55 -8.88 -4.79
N LEU A 76 -14.37 -8.78 -5.85
CA LEU A 76 -13.90 -9.02 -7.22
C LEU A 76 -12.76 -8.07 -7.60
N LYS A 77 -12.87 -6.79 -7.22
CA LYS A 77 -11.79 -5.80 -7.36
C LYS A 77 -10.55 -6.21 -6.55
N MET A 78 -10.72 -6.61 -5.28
CA MET A 78 -9.61 -7.03 -4.40
C MET A 78 -8.85 -8.24 -4.90
N LEU A 79 -9.55 -9.20 -5.50
CA LEU A 79 -8.97 -10.41 -6.08
C LEU A 79 -8.50 -10.22 -7.52
N GLU A 80 -8.58 -8.99 -8.05
CA GLU A 80 -8.25 -8.65 -9.45
C GLU A 80 -9.01 -9.50 -10.48
N LYS A 81 -10.21 -9.98 -10.14
CA LYS A 81 -11.13 -10.73 -11.03
C LYS A 81 -11.88 -9.79 -11.97
N THR A 82 -11.13 -9.13 -12.84
CA THR A 82 -11.63 -8.06 -13.72
C THR A 82 -12.68 -8.54 -14.73
N ASN A 83 -12.56 -9.77 -15.22
CA ASN A 83 -13.52 -10.36 -16.17
C ASN A 83 -14.88 -10.61 -15.52
N ASP A 84 -14.90 -11.21 -14.32
CA ASP A 84 -16.12 -11.47 -13.57
C ASP A 84 -16.80 -10.15 -13.18
N LEU A 85 -16.01 -9.16 -12.76
CA LEU A 85 -16.49 -7.82 -12.44
C LEU A 85 -17.10 -7.12 -13.66
N PHE A 86 -16.50 -7.27 -14.84
CA PHE A 86 -17.05 -6.74 -16.09
C PHE A 86 -18.37 -7.38 -16.46
N ALA A 87 -18.47 -8.71 -16.35
CA ALA A 87 -19.70 -9.45 -16.64
C ALA A 87 -20.84 -9.01 -15.70
N LEU A 88 -20.57 -8.96 -14.40
CA LEU A 88 -21.52 -8.52 -13.39
C LEU A 88 -21.94 -7.06 -13.61
N ALA A 89 -20.99 -6.16 -13.90
CA ALA A 89 -21.29 -4.75 -14.14
C ALA A 89 -22.23 -4.55 -15.35
N ASN A 90 -21.98 -5.26 -16.45
CA ASN A 90 -22.85 -5.20 -17.63
C ASN A 90 -24.24 -5.78 -17.35
N GLN A 91 -24.30 -6.89 -16.62
CA GLN A 91 -25.57 -7.50 -16.21
C GLN A 91 -26.40 -6.52 -15.36
N LEU A 92 -25.79 -5.90 -14.34
CA LEU A 92 -26.47 -4.95 -13.46
C LEU A 92 -26.96 -3.71 -14.21
N VAL A 93 -26.19 -3.18 -15.17
CA VAL A 93 -26.63 -2.03 -15.98
C VAL A 93 -27.80 -2.39 -16.89
N ASN A 94 -27.82 -3.60 -17.46
CA ASN A 94 -28.92 -4.06 -18.31
C ASN A 94 -30.21 -4.28 -17.53
N ILE A 95 -30.12 -4.81 -16.30
CA ILE A 95 -31.29 -5.10 -15.46
C ILE A 95 -31.77 -3.84 -14.71
N TYR A 96 -30.84 -3.04 -14.15
CA TYR A 96 -31.12 -1.88 -13.30
C TYR A 96 -30.35 -0.61 -13.71
N PRO A 97 -30.69 0.01 -14.86
CA PRO A 97 -29.95 1.17 -15.36
C PRO A 97 -30.08 2.43 -14.47
N LYS A 98 -31.06 2.48 -13.58
CA LYS A 98 -31.29 3.57 -12.62
C LYS A 98 -30.85 3.24 -11.18
N SER A 99 -30.22 2.08 -10.96
CA SER A 99 -29.73 1.74 -9.62
C SER A 99 -28.31 2.26 -9.43
N ALA A 100 -28.03 2.81 -8.25
CA ALA A 100 -26.68 3.23 -7.86
C ALA A 100 -25.68 2.06 -7.91
N ILE A 101 -26.14 0.84 -7.60
CA ILE A 101 -25.27 -0.34 -7.55
C ILE A 101 -24.71 -0.73 -8.93
N ALA A 102 -25.46 -0.52 -10.00
CA ALA A 102 -25.02 -0.79 -11.36
C ALA A 102 -23.91 0.19 -11.81
N TRP A 103 -24.09 1.47 -11.48
CA TRP A 103 -23.09 2.50 -11.74
C TRP A 103 -21.86 2.37 -10.83
N PHE A 104 -22.03 1.83 -9.62
CA PHE A 104 -20.93 1.47 -8.75
C PHE A 104 -20.13 0.27 -9.27
N ALA A 105 -20.78 -0.78 -9.76
CA ALA A 105 -20.12 -1.93 -10.37
C ALA A 105 -19.26 -1.52 -11.58
N THR A 106 -19.84 -0.73 -12.49
CA THR A 106 -19.11 -0.19 -13.65
C THR A 106 -17.98 0.76 -13.25
N GLY A 107 -18.22 1.63 -12.26
CA GLY A 107 -17.19 2.50 -11.70
C GLY A 107 -16.01 1.72 -11.11
N THR A 108 -16.29 0.67 -10.35
CA THR A 108 -15.30 -0.22 -9.73
C THR A 108 -14.54 -1.03 -10.78
N TYR A 109 -15.20 -1.44 -11.86
CA TYR A 109 -14.54 -2.03 -13.04
C TYR A 109 -13.57 -1.04 -13.70
N CYS A 110 -13.98 0.22 -13.89
CA CYS A 110 -13.10 1.26 -14.41
C CYS A 110 -11.90 1.53 -13.49
N LEU A 111 -12.09 1.51 -12.18
CA LEU A 111 -10.99 1.55 -11.20
C LEU A 111 -10.04 0.34 -11.33
N SER A 112 -10.58 -0.86 -11.60
CA SER A 112 -9.77 -2.07 -11.82
C SER A 112 -8.89 -1.96 -13.06
N THR A 113 -9.41 -1.32 -14.11
CA THR A 113 -8.73 -1.13 -15.40
C THR A 113 -7.90 0.16 -15.47
N ARG A 114 -7.75 0.87 -14.34
CA ARG A 114 -7.02 2.15 -14.21
C ARG A 114 -7.53 3.26 -15.15
N LYS A 115 -8.82 3.23 -15.50
CA LYS A 115 -9.49 4.27 -16.29
C LYS A 115 -10.18 5.27 -15.37
N HIS A 116 -9.38 6.10 -14.70
CA HIS A 116 -9.85 6.94 -13.59
C HIS A 116 -10.92 7.95 -14.02
N ASP A 117 -10.78 8.58 -15.20
CA ASP A 117 -11.80 9.50 -15.72
C ASP A 117 -13.18 8.86 -15.90
N LEU A 118 -13.22 7.64 -16.44
CA LEU A 118 -14.46 6.89 -16.61
C LEU A 118 -15.02 6.44 -15.26
N ALA A 119 -14.15 6.01 -14.35
CA ALA A 119 -14.54 5.65 -12.99
C ALA A 119 -15.23 6.82 -12.28
N LYS A 120 -14.62 8.02 -12.29
CA LYS A 120 -15.19 9.25 -11.72
C LYS A 120 -16.56 9.55 -12.30
N ARG A 121 -16.75 9.43 -13.62
CA ARG A 121 -18.05 9.67 -14.29
C ARG A 121 -19.12 8.68 -13.85
N HIS A 122 -18.82 7.39 -13.84
CA HIS A 122 -19.78 6.36 -13.44
C HIS A 122 -20.10 6.42 -11.95
N LEU A 123 -19.11 6.66 -11.09
CA LEU A 123 -19.31 6.79 -9.64
C LEU A 123 -20.09 8.05 -9.28
N ARG A 124 -19.84 9.19 -9.96
CA ARG A 124 -20.69 10.40 -9.80
C ARG A 124 -22.14 10.14 -10.20
N LYS A 125 -22.37 9.29 -11.22
CA LYS A 125 -23.73 8.88 -11.57
C LYS A 125 -24.33 8.00 -10.47
N ALA A 126 -23.58 7.06 -9.91
CA ALA A 126 -24.03 6.23 -8.78
C ALA A 126 -24.49 7.09 -7.59
N THR A 127 -23.71 8.12 -7.22
CA THR A 127 -24.06 9.02 -6.10
C THR A 127 -25.21 9.98 -6.42
N GLN A 128 -25.51 10.22 -7.71
CA GLN A 128 -26.69 10.97 -8.13
C GLN A 128 -27.97 10.14 -8.04
N GLU A 129 -27.91 8.85 -8.40
CA GLU A 129 -29.06 7.94 -8.27
C GLU A 129 -29.40 7.65 -6.80
N ASP A 130 -28.38 7.42 -5.96
CA ASP A 130 -28.55 7.30 -4.51
C ASP A 130 -27.43 8.02 -3.75
N ARG A 131 -27.80 9.13 -3.09
CA ARG A 131 -26.90 9.93 -2.27
C ARG A 131 -26.47 9.22 -0.98
N ARG A 132 -27.25 8.24 -0.51
CA ARG A 132 -26.98 7.45 0.72
C ARG A 132 -26.19 6.19 0.42
N PHE A 133 -25.79 5.96 -0.83
CA PHE A 133 -24.99 4.81 -1.18
C PHE A 133 -23.50 5.06 -0.88
N GLY A 134 -23.12 4.81 0.38
CA GLY A 134 -21.80 5.13 0.91
C GLY A 134 -20.63 4.50 0.15
N TYR A 135 -20.78 3.27 -0.35
CA TYR A 135 -19.73 2.59 -1.12
C TYR A 135 -19.34 3.35 -2.38
N ALA A 136 -20.29 4.00 -3.06
CA ALA A 136 -19.98 4.83 -4.23
C ALA A 136 -19.23 6.11 -3.86
N TRP A 137 -19.52 6.73 -2.71
CA TRP A 137 -18.75 7.89 -2.23
C TRP A 137 -17.31 7.50 -1.88
N LEU A 138 -17.12 6.36 -1.21
CA LEU A 138 -15.80 5.84 -0.88
C LEU A 138 -15.00 5.52 -2.15
N ALA A 139 -15.59 4.80 -3.11
CA ALA A 139 -14.95 4.50 -4.39
C ALA A 139 -14.69 5.77 -5.24
N LEU A 140 -15.54 6.79 -5.15
CA LEU A 140 -15.32 8.08 -5.81
C LEU A 140 -14.11 8.80 -5.21
N GLY A 141 -13.96 8.76 -3.88
CA GLY A 141 -12.77 9.23 -3.19
C GLY A 141 -11.50 8.53 -3.70
N HIS A 142 -11.52 7.20 -3.81
CA HIS A 142 -10.41 6.42 -4.38
C HIS A 142 -10.09 6.80 -5.82
N ALA A 143 -11.11 7.09 -6.63
CA ALA A 143 -10.93 7.54 -8.01
C ALA A 143 -10.22 8.89 -8.10
N HIS A 144 -10.58 9.84 -7.22
CA HIS A 144 -9.91 11.15 -7.12
C HIS A 144 -8.49 11.03 -6.55
N ALA A 145 -8.31 10.20 -5.53
CA ALA A 145 -7.02 9.92 -4.90
C ALA A 145 -6.01 9.35 -5.91
N ALA A 146 -6.45 8.44 -6.77
CA ALA A 146 -5.62 7.83 -7.82
C ALA A 146 -5.10 8.85 -8.86
N ASP A 147 -5.79 9.98 -9.04
CA ASP A 147 -5.36 11.10 -9.90
C ASP A 147 -4.65 12.22 -9.13
N ASN A 148 -4.39 12.04 -7.82
CA ASN A 148 -3.87 13.05 -6.89
C ASN A 148 -4.76 14.31 -6.75
N GLU A 149 -6.07 14.17 -6.98
CA GLU A 149 -7.05 15.23 -6.75
C GLU A 149 -7.46 15.26 -5.26
N HIS A 150 -6.49 15.56 -4.37
CA HIS A 150 -6.62 15.39 -2.92
C HIS A 150 -7.85 16.10 -2.31
N ASP A 151 -8.13 17.35 -2.69
CA ASP A 151 -9.28 18.09 -2.15
C ASP A 151 -10.63 17.44 -2.52
N GLN A 152 -10.74 16.92 -3.75
CA GLN A 152 -11.94 16.24 -4.23
C GLN A 152 -12.09 14.87 -3.57
N ALA A 153 -10.97 14.17 -3.35
CA ALA A 153 -10.94 12.91 -2.61
C ALA A 153 -11.40 13.10 -1.16
N ILE A 154 -10.86 14.10 -0.45
CA ILE A 154 -11.24 14.44 0.93
C ILE A 154 -12.74 14.78 1.00
N ALA A 155 -13.27 15.57 0.05
CA ALA A 155 -14.69 15.90 0.01
C ALA A 155 -15.58 14.64 -0.14
N ALA A 156 -15.20 13.70 -1.00
CA ALA A 156 -15.92 12.45 -1.19
C ALA A 156 -15.81 11.51 0.03
N TYR A 157 -14.65 11.48 0.72
CA TYR A 157 -14.51 10.71 1.95
C TYR A 157 -15.29 11.34 3.12
N CYS A 158 -15.38 12.66 3.20
CA CYS A 158 -16.21 13.35 4.20
C CYS A 158 -17.69 12.99 4.03
N THR A 159 -18.22 12.98 2.80
CA THR A 159 -19.60 12.52 2.55
C THR A 159 -19.76 11.04 2.84
N ALA A 160 -18.78 10.21 2.48
CA ALA A 160 -18.77 8.79 2.84
C ALA A 160 -18.80 8.58 4.37
N ALA A 161 -18.06 9.36 5.16
CA ALA A 161 -18.04 9.29 6.62
C ALA A 161 -19.40 9.68 7.25
N GLN A 162 -20.11 10.63 6.65
CA GLN A 162 -21.45 11.04 7.12
C GLN A 162 -22.50 9.96 6.87
N VAL A 163 -22.36 9.22 5.77
CA VAL A 163 -23.28 8.16 5.35
C VAL A 163 -22.95 6.84 6.08
N ILE A 164 -21.68 6.45 6.09
CA ILE A 164 -21.14 5.22 6.70
C ILE A 164 -20.62 5.52 8.10
N ARG A 165 -21.52 5.85 9.03
CA ARG A 165 -21.14 6.26 10.40
C ARG A 165 -20.46 5.17 11.22
N THR A 166 -20.58 3.90 10.84
CA THR A 166 -20.04 2.76 11.59
C THR A 166 -18.61 2.41 11.21
N SER A 167 -18.09 2.94 10.10
CA SER A 167 -16.76 2.62 9.61
C SER A 167 -15.78 3.76 9.88
N HIS A 168 -14.61 3.41 10.39
CA HIS A 168 -13.49 4.33 10.53
C HIS A 168 -12.70 4.51 9.22
N ILE A 169 -13.01 3.75 8.17
CA ILE A 169 -12.25 3.72 6.91
C ILE A 169 -12.31 5.04 6.12
N PRO A 170 -13.48 5.70 5.95
CA PRO A 170 -13.47 7.02 5.33
C PRO A 170 -12.58 8.02 6.08
N MET A 171 -12.54 7.94 7.42
CA MET A 171 -11.71 8.81 8.24
C MET A 171 -10.22 8.48 8.15
N LEU A 172 -9.85 7.20 8.03
CA LEU A 172 -8.51 6.76 7.68
C LEU A 172 -8.04 7.45 6.39
N TYR A 173 -8.83 7.35 5.32
CA TYR A 173 -8.45 7.91 4.02
C TYR A 173 -8.42 9.43 3.99
N ILE A 174 -9.27 10.13 4.75
CA ILE A 174 -9.10 11.59 4.96
C ILE A 174 -7.72 11.90 5.54
N GLY A 175 -7.28 11.13 6.54
CA GLY A 175 -5.95 11.28 7.13
C GLY A 175 -4.82 11.02 6.14
N VAL A 176 -4.97 10.00 5.29
CA VAL A 176 -4.00 9.67 4.24
C VAL A 176 -3.88 10.79 3.20
N GLU A 177 -5.01 11.32 2.70
CA GLU A 177 -5.01 12.42 1.73
C GLU A 177 -4.39 13.71 2.31
N TYR A 178 -4.64 14.01 3.58
CA TYR A 178 -3.94 15.11 4.25
C TYR A 178 -2.44 14.88 4.36
N GLY A 179 -1.99 13.62 4.50
CA GLY A 179 -0.57 13.27 4.51
C GLY A 179 0.06 13.53 3.15
N LYS A 180 -0.58 13.04 2.08
CA LYS A 180 -0.14 13.19 0.69
C LYS A 180 -0.14 14.63 0.20
N SER A 181 -1.15 15.42 0.58
CA SER A 181 -1.20 16.86 0.27
C SER A 181 -0.18 17.70 1.05
N GLY A 182 0.59 17.10 1.96
CA GLY A 182 1.62 17.76 2.76
C GLY A 182 1.13 18.38 4.06
N ASN A 183 -0.17 18.29 4.37
CA ASN A 183 -0.74 18.78 5.62
C ASN A 183 -0.62 17.75 6.76
N LYS A 184 0.64 17.43 7.10
CA LYS A 184 1.01 16.34 8.02
C LYS A 184 0.38 16.47 9.42
N LYS A 185 0.13 17.69 9.91
CA LYS A 185 -0.50 17.92 11.23
C LYS A 185 -1.97 17.52 11.24
N LEU A 186 -2.72 17.84 10.18
CA LEU A 186 -4.10 17.42 10.06
C LEU A 186 -4.18 15.90 9.86
N ALA A 187 -3.29 15.33 9.05
CA ALA A 187 -3.17 13.89 8.89
C ALA A 187 -2.99 13.17 10.23
N GLU A 188 -2.05 13.65 11.06
CA GLU A 188 -1.82 13.07 12.40
C GLU A 188 -3.08 13.12 13.28
N ARG A 189 -3.81 14.23 13.26
CA ARG A 189 -5.04 14.40 14.04
C ARG A 189 -6.13 13.42 13.60
N PHE A 190 -6.37 13.31 12.30
CA PHE A 190 -7.35 12.36 11.76
C PHE A 190 -6.94 10.92 12.03
N LEU A 191 -5.69 10.54 11.76
CA LEU A 191 -5.21 9.17 11.99
C LEU A 191 -5.23 8.77 13.48
N LYS A 192 -4.87 9.67 14.40
CA LYS A 192 -5.01 9.41 15.85
C LYS A 192 -6.46 9.26 16.29
N HIS A 193 -7.36 10.05 15.69
CA HIS A 193 -8.79 9.87 15.95
C HIS A 193 -9.28 8.52 15.41
N THR A 194 -8.92 8.14 14.19
CA THR A 194 -9.20 6.82 13.62
C THR A 194 -8.64 5.70 14.49
N LEU A 195 -7.43 5.85 15.04
CA LEU A 195 -6.83 4.88 15.96
C LEU A 195 -7.66 4.73 17.25
N SER A 196 -8.25 5.82 17.76
CA SER A 196 -9.14 5.73 18.94
C SER A 196 -10.43 4.95 18.66
N LEU A 197 -10.89 4.93 17.41
CA LEU A 197 -12.06 4.17 16.97
C LEU A 197 -11.71 2.69 16.72
N ALA A 198 -10.55 2.44 16.11
CA ALA A 198 -10.07 1.11 15.74
C ALA A 198 -8.59 0.92 16.12
N PRO A 199 -8.28 0.62 17.40
CA PRO A 199 -6.90 0.61 17.90
C PRO A 199 -6.01 -0.50 17.32
N ASN A 200 -6.63 -1.58 16.86
CA ASN A 200 -5.94 -2.75 16.34
C ASN A 200 -5.95 -2.84 14.80
N ASP A 201 -6.57 -1.88 14.10
CA ASP A 201 -6.58 -1.93 12.63
C ASP A 201 -5.15 -1.74 12.10
N PRO A 202 -4.57 -2.75 11.43
CA PRO A 202 -3.23 -2.62 10.92
C PRO A 202 -3.10 -1.53 9.86
N ALA A 203 -4.19 -1.14 9.21
CA ALA A 203 -4.15 -0.08 8.21
C ALA A 203 -3.86 1.29 8.86
N VAL A 204 -4.54 1.58 9.97
CA VAL A 204 -4.34 2.83 10.73
C VAL A 204 -2.95 2.89 11.34
N LEU A 205 -2.49 1.78 11.93
CA LEU A 205 -1.15 1.67 12.50
C LEU A 205 -0.06 1.87 11.45
N HIS A 206 -0.25 1.31 10.25
CA HIS A 206 0.65 1.51 9.13
C HIS A 206 0.77 2.99 8.73
N GLU A 207 -0.36 3.68 8.52
CA GLU A 207 -0.35 5.09 8.12
C GLU A 207 0.25 6.01 9.19
N LEU A 208 0.03 5.73 10.48
CA LEU A 208 0.72 6.43 11.56
C LEU A 208 2.23 6.16 11.55
N GLY A 209 2.65 4.94 11.24
CA GLY A 209 4.05 4.58 11.05
C GLY A 209 4.70 5.35 9.91
N THR A 210 4.05 5.38 8.74
CA THR A 210 4.44 6.16 7.56
C THR A 210 4.58 7.64 7.89
N LEU A 211 3.58 8.22 8.55
CA LEU A 211 3.60 9.63 8.93
C LEU A 211 4.72 9.96 9.93
N ASN A 212 4.98 9.08 10.90
CA ASN A 212 6.08 9.27 11.85
C ASN A 212 7.45 9.14 11.18
N TYR A 213 7.60 8.26 10.19
CA TYR A 213 8.82 8.21 9.37
C TYR A 213 9.04 9.53 8.64
N GLU A 214 7.98 10.11 8.09
CA GLU A 214 8.06 11.41 7.41
C GLU A 214 8.35 12.59 8.36
N PHE A 215 8.07 12.44 9.66
CA PHE A 215 8.50 13.36 10.70
C PHE A 215 9.92 13.08 11.21
N ALA A 216 10.63 12.10 10.63
CA ALA A 216 11.93 11.60 11.08
C ALA A 216 11.94 11.01 12.51
N ASN A 217 10.77 10.66 13.04
CA ASN A 217 10.62 9.97 14.31
C ASN A 217 10.71 8.45 14.10
N PHE A 218 11.91 7.96 13.78
CA PHE A 218 12.10 6.57 13.34
C PHE A 218 11.76 5.53 14.42
N ASP A 219 12.02 5.83 15.70
CA ASP A 219 11.67 4.94 16.81
C ASP A 219 10.15 4.75 16.98
N THR A 220 9.37 5.83 16.83
CA THR A 220 7.91 5.74 16.92
C THR A 220 7.33 5.10 15.66
N ALA A 221 7.89 5.42 14.49
CA ALA A 221 7.52 4.77 13.23
C ALA A 221 7.70 3.25 13.32
N LEU A 222 8.85 2.79 13.81
CA LEU A 222 9.12 1.36 13.98
C LEU A 222 8.10 0.69 14.91
N LYS A 223 7.76 1.31 16.04
CA LYS A 223 6.75 0.78 16.97
C LYS A 223 5.39 0.58 16.31
N TYR A 224 4.91 1.60 15.58
CA TYR A 224 3.62 1.52 14.89
C TYR A 224 3.62 0.48 13.77
N LEU A 225 4.67 0.45 12.96
CA LEU A 225 4.79 -0.51 11.86
C LEU A 225 4.95 -1.95 12.37
N GLN A 226 5.68 -2.18 13.46
CA GLN A 226 5.77 -3.51 14.08
C GLN A 226 4.43 -3.94 14.68
N ALA A 227 3.66 -3.01 15.26
CA ALA A 227 2.31 -3.29 15.74
C ALA A 227 1.37 -3.64 14.59
N ALA A 228 1.44 -2.90 13.47
CA ALA A 228 0.71 -3.22 12.24
C ALA A 228 1.08 -4.62 11.75
N TYR A 229 2.37 -4.96 11.65
CA TYR A 229 2.84 -6.27 11.21
C TYR A 229 2.36 -7.42 12.12
N LYS A 230 2.39 -7.23 13.44
CA LYS A 230 1.86 -8.22 14.38
C LYS A 230 0.35 -8.41 14.21
N SER A 231 -0.39 -7.31 14.05
CA SER A 231 -1.84 -7.36 13.85
C SER A 231 -2.21 -8.07 12.53
N THR A 232 -1.49 -7.78 11.44
CA THR A 232 -1.75 -8.46 10.15
C THR A 232 -1.43 -9.94 10.19
N CYS A 233 -0.32 -10.34 10.81
CA CYS A 233 0.04 -11.76 10.97
C CYS A 233 -0.96 -12.53 11.85
N ALA A 234 -1.50 -11.88 12.89
CA ALA A 234 -2.55 -12.47 13.72
C ALA A 234 -3.86 -12.67 12.93
N LEU A 235 -4.19 -11.74 12.03
CA LEU A 235 -5.41 -11.80 11.22
C LEU A 235 -5.33 -12.81 10.06
N SER A 236 -4.20 -12.92 9.36
CA SER A 236 -4.08 -13.70 8.12
C SER A 236 -3.62 -15.16 8.32
N GLY A 237 -3.42 -15.59 9.57
CA GLY A 237 -3.15 -16.99 9.91
C GLY A 237 -1.80 -17.56 9.44
N GLN A 238 -0.98 -16.80 8.69
CA GLN A 238 0.49 -16.93 8.47
C GLN A 238 0.95 -16.35 7.13
N VAL A 239 0.09 -16.27 6.11
CA VAL A 239 0.47 -15.77 4.77
C VAL A 239 -0.05 -14.35 4.59
N LEU A 240 0.85 -13.40 4.36
CA LEU A 240 0.50 -12.00 4.14
C LEU A 240 0.00 -11.82 2.70
N ALA A 241 -1.07 -11.05 2.50
CA ALA A 241 -1.56 -10.73 1.16
C ALA A 241 -0.61 -9.74 0.45
N PRO A 242 -0.51 -9.75 -0.90
CA PRO A 242 0.27 -8.77 -1.67
C PRO A 242 -0.08 -7.30 -1.39
N TYR A 243 -1.31 -7.06 -0.93
CA TYR A 243 -1.78 -5.75 -0.44
C TYR A 243 -0.87 -5.15 0.65
N TRP A 244 -0.24 -5.97 1.50
CA TRP A 244 0.60 -5.53 2.61
C TRP A 244 2.09 -5.40 2.26
N GLU A 245 2.47 -5.49 0.98
CA GLU A 245 3.83 -5.23 0.53
C GLU A 245 4.38 -3.85 0.98
N PRO A 246 3.59 -2.74 0.94
CA PRO A 246 4.02 -1.45 1.46
C PRO A 246 4.44 -1.48 2.92
N LEU A 247 3.73 -2.22 3.78
CA LEU A 247 4.05 -2.34 5.21
C LEU A 247 5.44 -2.93 5.43
N LEU A 248 5.81 -3.97 4.67
CA LEU A 248 7.12 -4.60 4.77
C LEU A 248 8.23 -3.67 4.27
N ASN A 249 7.99 -2.96 3.16
CA ASN A 249 8.92 -1.96 2.67
C ASN A 249 9.10 -0.80 3.65
N ASN A 250 8.05 -0.37 4.32
CA ASN A 250 8.10 0.73 5.28
C ASN A 250 8.87 0.33 6.53
N LEU A 251 8.69 -0.92 7.00
CA LEU A 251 9.53 -1.49 8.05
C LEU A 251 11.00 -1.51 7.64
N ALA A 252 11.30 -1.95 6.43
CA ALA A 252 12.66 -1.98 5.91
C ALA A 252 13.27 -0.57 5.80
N PHE A 253 12.50 0.42 5.33
CA PHE A 253 12.91 1.81 5.31
C PHE A 253 13.20 2.34 6.72
N THR A 254 12.34 2.06 7.71
CA THR A 254 12.61 2.44 9.11
C THR A 254 13.87 1.78 9.66
N TYR A 255 14.06 0.48 9.44
CA TYR A 255 15.25 -0.24 9.88
C TYR A 255 16.54 0.33 9.27
N ARG A 256 16.50 0.66 7.97
CA ARG A 256 17.62 1.28 7.27
C ARG A 256 18.02 2.63 7.90
N GLN A 257 17.04 3.47 8.25
CA GLN A 257 17.30 4.77 8.90
C GLN A 257 17.85 4.61 10.33
N LEU A 258 17.46 3.54 11.03
CA LEU A 258 17.98 3.19 12.34
C LEU A 258 19.35 2.48 12.30
N GLY A 259 19.90 2.24 11.11
CA GLY A 259 21.18 1.53 10.91
C GLY A 259 21.10 0.00 11.04
N GLN A 260 19.89 -0.54 11.20
CA GLN A 260 19.60 -1.98 11.26
C GLN A 260 19.50 -2.56 9.83
N LEU A 261 20.64 -2.64 9.15
CA LEU A 261 20.70 -2.94 7.71
C LEU A 261 20.33 -4.40 7.39
N ASP A 262 20.64 -5.34 8.26
CA ASP A 262 20.34 -6.76 8.04
C ASP A 262 18.83 -7.03 8.17
N GLU A 263 18.19 -6.46 9.19
CA GLU A 263 16.74 -6.49 9.35
C GLU A 263 16.02 -5.80 8.19
N ALA A 264 16.57 -4.69 7.69
CA ALA A 264 16.03 -4.02 6.50
C ALA A 264 16.03 -4.93 5.27
N LEU A 265 17.12 -5.67 5.03
CA LEU A 265 17.19 -6.63 3.92
C LEU A 265 16.20 -7.78 4.09
N GLU A 266 16.04 -8.32 5.30
CA GLU A 266 15.06 -9.39 5.58
C GLU A 266 13.64 -8.93 5.27
N MET A 267 13.27 -7.71 5.67
CA MET A 267 11.94 -7.16 5.40
C MET A 267 11.71 -6.88 3.91
N HIS A 268 12.70 -6.35 3.18
CA HIS A 268 12.57 -6.18 1.73
C HIS A 268 12.50 -7.52 0.98
N LYS A 269 13.28 -8.53 1.38
CA LYS A 269 13.16 -9.90 0.84
C LYS A 269 11.77 -10.47 1.09
N ALA A 270 11.19 -10.23 2.26
CA ALA A 270 9.82 -10.62 2.57
C ALA A 270 8.81 -9.89 1.65
N ALA A 271 9.01 -8.59 1.38
CA ALA A 271 8.20 -7.84 0.43
C ALA A 271 8.26 -8.41 -1.00
N LEU A 272 9.45 -8.79 -1.48
CA LEU A 272 9.61 -9.44 -2.79
C LEU A 272 8.93 -10.81 -2.92
N LYS A 273 8.75 -11.53 -1.80
CA LYS A 273 7.96 -12.78 -1.79
C LYS A 273 6.46 -12.51 -1.98
N LEU A 274 5.99 -11.30 -1.67
CA LEU A 274 4.58 -10.91 -1.84
C LEU A 274 4.30 -10.36 -3.23
N VAL A 275 5.17 -9.47 -3.70
CA VAL A 275 5.13 -8.91 -5.05
C VAL A 275 6.47 -9.18 -5.71
N GLU A 276 6.49 -10.23 -6.52
CA GLU A 276 7.65 -10.55 -7.33
C GLU A 276 7.94 -9.37 -8.29
N ASN A 277 9.22 -9.07 -8.50
CA ASN A 277 9.66 -8.05 -9.46
C ASN A 277 9.09 -6.63 -9.18
N SER A 278 8.97 -6.23 -7.91
CA SER A 278 8.72 -4.84 -7.55
C SER A 278 9.98 -3.99 -7.77
N PRO A 279 10.02 -3.05 -8.75
CA PRO A 279 11.22 -2.25 -9.01
C PRO A 279 11.62 -1.41 -7.78
N ARG A 280 10.62 -0.82 -7.10
CA ARG A 280 10.82 -0.03 -5.88
C ARG A 280 11.50 -0.81 -4.77
N THR A 281 11.09 -2.07 -4.57
CA THR A 281 11.68 -2.92 -3.52
C THR A 281 13.10 -3.32 -3.88
N LEU A 282 13.37 -3.62 -5.16
CA LEU A 282 14.73 -3.93 -5.63
C LEU A 282 15.68 -2.72 -5.51
N GLU A 283 15.22 -1.52 -5.84
CA GLU A 283 15.96 -0.27 -5.63
C GLU A 283 16.26 -0.05 -4.14
N ALA A 284 15.27 -0.23 -3.28
CA ALA A 284 15.44 -0.07 -1.84
C ALA A 284 16.44 -1.07 -1.26
N MET A 285 16.41 -2.34 -1.70
CA MET A 285 17.44 -3.32 -1.36
C MET A 285 18.82 -2.92 -1.85
N ALA A 286 18.93 -2.39 -3.07
CA ALA A 286 20.19 -1.91 -3.60
C ALA A 286 20.76 -0.75 -2.78
N MET A 287 19.90 0.16 -2.28
CA MET A 287 20.32 1.21 -1.35
C MET A 287 20.88 0.62 -0.05
N VAL A 288 20.25 -0.41 0.50
CA VAL A 288 20.76 -1.10 1.71
C VAL A 288 22.10 -1.77 1.43
N TYR A 289 22.23 -2.51 0.32
CA TYR A 289 23.50 -3.14 -0.07
C TYR A 289 24.61 -2.11 -0.31
N ALA A 290 24.30 -0.98 -0.93
CA ALA A 290 25.25 0.11 -1.13
C ALA A 290 25.70 0.72 0.22
N GLN A 291 24.78 0.87 1.18
CA GLN A 291 25.09 1.36 2.52
C GLN A 291 25.95 0.38 3.32
N GLN A 292 25.80 -0.92 3.08
CA GLN A 292 26.70 -1.96 3.62
C GLN A 292 28.06 -2.05 2.89
N GLY A 293 28.23 -1.37 1.76
CA GLY A 293 29.44 -1.46 0.92
C GLY A 293 29.46 -2.64 -0.05
N HIS A 294 28.39 -3.44 -0.13
CA HIS A 294 28.23 -4.58 -1.04
C HIS A 294 27.79 -4.12 -2.44
N PHE A 295 28.60 -3.27 -3.10
CA PHE A 295 28.20 -2.64 -4.38
C PHE A 295 27.93 -3.64 -5.51
N GLY A 296 28.62 -4.79 -5.56
CA GLY A 296 28.37 -5.83 -6.56
C GLY A 296 26.99 -6.50 -6.43
N GLN A 297 26.40 -6.55 -5.22
CA GLN A 297 25.02 -7.01 -5.02
C GLN A 297 24.02 -5.89 -5.35
N ALA A 298 24.33 -4.65 -4.98
CA ALA A 298 23.52 -3.48 -5.32
C ALA A 298 23.36 -3.32 -6.84
N ILE A 299 24.46 -3.43 -7.61
CA ILE A 299 24.44 -3.38 -9.08
C ILE A 299 23.52 -4.44 -9.66
N ARG A 300 23.60 -5.69 -9.19
CA ARG A 300 22.75 -6.79 -9.65
C ARG A 300 21.26 -6.50 -9.40
N ALA A 301 20.92 -6.03 -8.20
CA ALA A 301 19.54 -5.67 -7.87
C ALA A 301 19.02 -4.53 -8.76
N LEU A 302 19.83 -3.50 -9.03
CA LEU A 302 19.46 -2.38 -9.91
C LEU A 302 19.32 -2.80 -11.37
N GLN A 303 20.18 -3.70 -11.85
CA GLN A 303 20.06 -4.27 -13.19
C GLN A 303 18.77 -5.09 -13.36
N THR A 304 18.31 -5.77 -12.30
CA THR A 304 17.00 -6.44 -12.30
C THR A 304 15.84 -5.45 -12.22
N ALA A 305 15.99 -4.32 -11.51
CA ALA A 305 14.95 -3.30 -11.38
C ALA A 305 14.74 -2.49 -12.67
N LEU A 306 15.83 -2.13 -13.36
CA LEU A 306 15.82 -1.24 -14.51
C LEU A 306 14.80 -1.61 -15.63
N PRO A 307 14.73 -2.87 -16.10
CA PRO A 307 13.78 -3.24 -17.16
C PRO A 307 12.31 -3.28 -16.68
N LEU A 308 12.05 -3.24 -15.37
CA LEU A 308 10.71 -3.34 -14.80
C LEU A 308 9.99 -1.99 -14.72
N HIS A 309 10.70 -0.88 -14.93
CA HIS A 309 10.08 0.44 -14.95
C HIS A 309 9.24 0.67 -16.21
N ALA A 310 8.02 1.17 -16.03
CA ALA A 310 7.12 1.48 -17.14
C ALA A 310 7.56 2.70 -17.96
N SER A 311 8.38 3.59 -17.38
CA SER A 311 8.89 4.78 -18.06
C SER A 311 10.31 5.14 -17.64
N ARG A 312 11.03 5.84 -18.54
CA ARG A 312 12.39 6.33 -18.27
C ARG A 312 12.45 7.31 -17.10
N VAL A 313 11.40 8.10 -16.87
CA VAL A 313 11.32 9.04 -15.74
C VAL A 313 11.35 8.26 -14.42
N GLN A 314 10.63 7.14 -14.33
CA GLN A 314 10.66 6.28 -13.15
C GLN A 314 12.01 5.59 -12.95
N ALA A 315 12.71 5.26 -14.04
CA ALA A 315 14.02 4.61 -14.00
C ALA A 315 15.20 5.55 -13.67
N THR A 316 14.97 6.87 -13.57
CA THR A 316 16.08 7.84 -13.46
C THR A 316 16.87 7.65 -12.16
N ILE A 317 16.15 7.43 -11.05
CA ILE A 317 16.75 7.16 -9.73
C ILE A 317 17.58 5.87 -9.78
N THR A 318 17.04 4.82 -10.41
CA THR A 318 17.71 3.52 -10.60
C THR A 318 19.00 3.68 -11.38
N ILE A 319 19.00 4.47 -12.45
CA ILE A 319 20.18 4.76 -13.27
C ILE A 319 21.22 5.54 -12.46
N ASP A 320 20.81 6.57 -11.73
CA ASP A 320 21.73 7.39 -10.92
C ASP A 320 22.40 6.56 -9.81
N LEU A 321 21.61 5.73 -9.11
CA LEU A 321 22.11 4.83 -8.10
C LEU A 321 23.01 3.74 -8.69
N LEU A 322 22.69 3.23 -9.88
CA LEU A 322 23.50 2.26 -10.59
C LEU A 322 24.87 2.85 -10.97
N ASN A 323 24.88 4.07 -11.50
CA ASN A 323 26.10 4.80 -11.83
C ASN A 323 26.95 5.06 -10.57
N PHE A 324 26.32 5.45 -9.46
CA PHE A 324 26.99 5.61 -8.18
C PHE A 324 27.64 4.29 -7.72
N CYS A 325 26.88 3.19 -7.72
CA CYS A 325 27.39 1.88 -7.30
C CYS A 325 28.53 1.39 -8.20
N HIS A 326 28.45 1.60 -9.52
CA HIS A 326 29.55 1.25 -10.44
C HIS A 326 30.84 2.01 -10.13
N ARG A 327 30.76 3.31 -9.87
CA ARG A 327 31.93 4.12 -9.50
C ARG A 327 32.56 3.64 -8.19
N MET A 328 31.72 3.39 -7.18
CA MET A 328 32.18 2.91 -5.89
C MET A 328 32.80 1.50 -5.97
N TYR A 329 32.21 0.62 -6.78
CA TYR A 329 32.76 -0.72 -7.03
C TYR A 329 34.11 -0.66 -7.77
N ALA A 330 34.24 0.22 -8.76
CA ALA A 330 35.52 0.44 -9.45
C ALA A 330 36.62 0.94 -8.50
N MET A 331 36.29 1.90 -7.62
CA MET A 331 37.24 2.38 -6.60
C MET A 331 37.67 1.27 -5.63
N GLN A 332 36.75 0.40 -5.21
CA GLN A 332 37.09 -0.75 -4.37
C GLN A 332 38.08 -1.68 -5.08
N LEU A 333 37.86 -1.98 -6.36
CA LEU A 333 38.77 -2.83 -7.13
C LEU A 333 40.16 -2.17 -7.26
N GLU A 334 40.23 -0.89 -7.63
CA GLU A 334 41.50 -0.16 -7.76
C GLU A 334 42.31 -0.14 -6.45
N SER A 335 41.64 -0.03 -5.30
CA SER A 335 42.30 -0.06 -3.98
C SER A 335 42.93 -1.41 -3.63
N VAL A 336 42.41 -2.51 -4.17
CA VAL A 336 42.92 -3.87 -3.95
C VAL A 336 44.15 -4.16 -4.82
N PHE A 337 44.32 -3.43 -5.94
CA PHE A 337 45.41 -3.62 -6.90
C PHE A 337 46.64 -2.73 -6.68
N LEU A 338 46.69 -1.92 -5.62
CA LEU A 338 47.92 -1.26 -5.19
C LEU A 338 48.70 -2.19 -4.25
N PRO A 339 49.74 -2.91 -4.71
CA PRO A 339 50.65 -3.57 -3.78
C PRO A 339 51.26 -2.50 -2.87
N GLU A 340 51.33 -2.78 -1.55
CA GLU A 340 52.13 -1.95 -0.67
C GLU A 340 53.50 -1.74 -1.32
N PRO A 341 54.01 -0.49 -1.39
CA PRO A 341 55.31 -0.27 -1.96
C PRO A 341 56.29 -1.15 -1.18
N PRO A 342 57.12 -1.99 -1.86
CA PRO A 342 58.10 -2.77 -1.14
C PRO A 342 58.96 -1.81 -0.35
N PHE A 343 58.94 -1.94 0.97
CA PHE A 343 59.77 -1.14 1.86
C PHE A 343 61.23 -1.25 1.39
N GLY A 344 61.76 -0.12 0.91
CA GLY A 344 63.18 0.05 0.60
C GLY A 344 63.57 -0.19 -0.86
N LEU A 345 63.35 0.80 -1.72
CA LEU A 345 64.11 0.95 -2.97
C LEU A 345 64.54 2.42 -3.13
N THR A 346 65.82 2.67 -2.83
CA THR A 346 66.49 3.97 -2.95
C THR A 346 67.28 4.05 -4.24
N SER A 347 66.61 4.19 -5.39
CA SER A 347 67.16 4.84 -6.60
C SER A 347 66.18 4.78 -7.77
N ALA A 348 66.20 5.83 -8.59
CA ALA A 348 65.24 6.09 -9.68
C ALA A 348 65.49 5.29 -10.98
N THR A 349 66.17 4.14 -10.94
CA THR A 349 66.55 3.39 -12.15
C THR A 349 65.84 2.05 -12.33
N ASP A 350 65.13 1.54 -11.33
CA ASP A 350 64.66 0.14 -11.37
C ASP A 350 63.17 -0.02 -11.79
N PHE A 351 62.49 1.08 -12.14
CA PHE A 351 61.08 1.03 -12.59
C PHE A 351 60.88 0.48 -14.02
N VAL A 352 61.93 0.49 -14.86
CA VAL A 352 61.80 0.11 -16.28
C VAL A 352 61.85 -1.40 -16.49
N ASP A 353 62.46 -2.16 -15.56
CA ASP A 353 62.67 -3.61 -15.71
C ASP A 353 61.58 -4.48 -15.06
N ALA A 354 60.76 -3.92 -14.16
CA ALA A 354 59.65 -4.66 -13.55
C ALA A 354 58.41 -4.77 -14.46
N ALA A 355 58.22 -3.81 -15.37
CA ALA A 355 57.10 -3.79 -16.32
C ALA A 355 57.24 -4.81 -17.47
N SER A 356 58.45 -5.35 -17.71
CA SER A 356 58.71 -6.28 -18.81
C SER A 356 58.51 -7.76 -18.45
N ARG A 357 58.34 -8.10 -17.17
CA ARG A 357 58.25 -9.51 -16.70
C ARG A 357 56.85 -9.99 -16.31
N CYS A 358 55.82 -9.14 -16.35
CA CYS A 358 54.43 -9.56 -16.14
C CYS A 358 53.74 -9.83 -17.48
N THR A 359 54.18 -10.86 -18.21
CA THR A 359 53.42 -11.41 -19.35
C THR A 359 53.24 -12.91 -19.18
N ASN A 360 52.43 -13.31 -18.19
CA ASN A 360 51.93 -14.68 -18.16
C ASN A 360 50.48 -14.71 -18.65
N LYS A 361 50.33 -15.50 -19.72
CA LYS A 361 49.09 -15.89 -20.39
C LYS A 361 48.33 -16.85 -19.49
N GLU A 362 47.29 -16.39 -18.81
CA GLU A 362 46.18 -17.19 -18.28
C GLU A 362 45.28 -16.16 -17.58
N ASP A 363 44.32 -15.60 -18.34
CA ASP A 363 43.14 -14.82 -17.88
C ASP A 363 42.45 -14.20 -19.10
N LYS A 364 42.21 -15.02 -20.14
CA LYS A 364 41.60 -14.58 -21.41
C LYS A 364 40.14 -15.01 -21.60
N GLU A 365 39.45 -15.51 -20.57
CA GLU A 365 38.07 -15.99 -20.72
C GLU A 365 37.00 -15.34 -19.82
N GLU A 366 37.27 -14.27 -19.06
CA GLU A 366 36.22 -13.60 -18.26
C GLU A 366 35.88 -12.16 -18.67
N PHE A 367 36.39 -11.67 -19.80
CA PHE A 367 36.10 -10.32 -20.29
C PHE A 367 35.60 -10.31 -21.75
N THR A 368 34.35 -10.73 -21.96
CA THR A 368 33.63 -10.53 -23.22
C THR A 368 32.15 -10.15 -23.03
N VAL A 369 31.82 -9.22 -22.12
CA VAL A 369 30.58 -8.44 -22.26
C VAL A 369 30.83 -7.01 -21.78
N GLY A 370 30.81 -6.05 -22.70
CA GLY A 370 30.79 -4.62 -22.36
C GLY A 370 31.86 -3.78 -23.05
N ARG A 371 31.83 -3.72 -24.38
CA ARG A 371 32.42 -2.58 -25.13
C ARG A 371 31.44 -2.14 -26.20
N GLU A 372 30.68 -1.08 -25.89
CA GLU A 372 30.29 -0.01 -26.80
C GLU A 372 29.54 1.06 -25.99
N ILE A 373 30.29 1.92 -25.29
CA ILE A 373 29.83 3.29 -24.98
C ILE A 373 31.01 4.21 -25.27
N THR A 374 31.17 4.54 -26.55
CA THR A 374 31.97 5.68 -26.99
C THR A 374 31.09 6.92 -26.97
N GLU A 375 30.88 7.52 -25.81
CA GLU A 375 30.50 8.94 -25.73
C GLU A 375 31.30 9.60 -24.61
N MET A 376 31.90 10.74 -24.94
CA MET A 376 32.84 11.49 -24.11
C MET A 376 32.22 11.86 -22.75
N PRO A 377 33.04 12.00 -21.68
CA PRO A 377 32.50 12.43 -20.39
C PRO A 377 31.90 13.85 -20.52
N PRO A 378 30.72 14.13 -19.92
CA PRO A 378 30.18 15.47 -19.91
C PRO A 378 31.14 16.41 -19.17
N LYS A 379 31.41 17.57 -19.77
CA LYS A 379 32.38 18.60 -19.33
C LYS A 379 31.94 19.40 -18.09
N GLU A 380 30.98 18.92 -17.32
CA GLU A 380 30.52 19.62 -16.12
C GLU A 380 30.98 18.85 -14.87
N ARG A 381 31.74 19.54 -14.02
CA ARG A 381 32.11 19.09 -12.68
C ARG A 381 30.81 18.80 -11.91
N PHE A 382 30.42 17.53 -11.85
CA PHE A 382 29.37 17.08 -10.94
C PHE A 382 29.81 17.40 -9.51
N GLN A 383 29.09 18.33 -8.87
CA GLN A 383 29.24 18.57 -7.45
C GLN A 383 28.88 17.28 -6.72
N LEU A 384 29.84 16.77 -5.94
CA LEU A 384 29.63 15.67 -5.01
C LEU A 384 28.51 16.08 -4.05
N LEU A 385 27.39 15.35 -4.08
CA LEU A 385 26.40 15.44 -3.02
C LEU A 385 27.08 15.00 -1.73
N ASN A 386 27.22 15.93 -0.78
CA ASN A 386 27.61 15.61 0.59
C ASN A 386 26.66 14.52 1.12
N PRO A 387 27.15 13.45 1.76
CA PRO A 387 26.29 12.42 2.33
C PRO A 387 25.34 12.95 3.42
N SER A 388 25.68 14.09 4.04
CA SER A 388 24.82 14.85 4.97
C SER A 388 23.75 15.72 4.28
N GLN A 389 23.74 15.77 2.96
CA GLN A 389 22.77 16.47 2.10
C GLN A 389 22.04 15.49 1.16
N SER A 390 21.77 14.27 1.61
CA SER A 390 20.79 13.37 0.96
C SER A 390 19.33 13.82 1.22
N ALA A 391 19.11 15.14 1.21
CA ALA A 391 17.79 15.74 1.29
C ALA A 391 17.15 15.71 -0.10
N GLY A 392 16.29 14.72 -0.31
CA GLY A 392 15.28 14.72 -1.35
C GLY A 392 15.67 13.99 -2.62
N LEU A 393 15.34 12.70 -2.70
CA LEU A 393 14.98 12.04 -3.96
C LEU A 393 13.69 11.23 -3.75
N PRO A 394 12.73 11.30 -4.71
CA PRO A 394 11.32 11.17 -4.42
C PRO A 394 10.81 9.75 -4.64
N HIS A 395 10.29 9.14 -3.60
CA HIS A 395 8.89 8.72 -3.51
C HIS A 395 8.62 8.58 -2.01
N GLY A 396 7.55 9.22 -1.52
CA GLY A 396 7.13 9.06 -0.13
C GLY A 396 7.05 7.58 0.23
N VAL A 397 7.28 7.29 1.51
CA VAL A 397 7.05 5.96 2.08
C VAL A 397 5.67 5.49 1.61
N PRO A 398 5.57 4.35 0.88
CA PRO A 398 4.32 3.98 0.23
C PRO A 398 3.21 3.86 1.28
N SER A 399 2.17 4.67 1.12
CA SER A 399 0.93 4.50 1.87
C SER A 399 0.28 3.16 1.48
N ILE A 400 -0.64 2.69 2.31
CA ILE A 400 -1.49 1.56 1.97
C ILE A 400 -2.15 1.79 0.62
N ARG A 401 -2.30 0.70 -0.12
CA ARG A 401 -2.94 0.70 -1.43
C ARG A 401 -4.41 1.12 -1.29
N GLU A 402 -4.67 2.40 -1.54
CA GLU A 402 -5.99 3.03 -1.50
C GLU A 402 -6.97 2.39 -2.50
N ASP A 403 -6.47 1.86 -3.61
CA ASP A 403 -7.27 1.28 -4.69
C ASP A 403 -8.00 -0.02 -4.32
N LEU A 404 -7.84 -0.48 -3.08
CA LEU A 404 -8.23 -1.81 -2.63
C LEU A 404 -9.32 -1.77 -1.53
N ASP A 405 -9.27 -0.91 -0.50
CA ASP A 405 -10.31 -0.97 0.56
C ASP A 405 -11.60 -0.21 0.22
N ILE A 406 -12.53 -0.92 -0.40
CA ILE A 406 -13.89 -0.41 -0.67
C ILE A 406 -14.91 -0.93 0.38
N ILE A 407 -14.59 -1.95 1.19
CA ILE A 407 -15.60 -2.68 1.99
C ILE A 407 -15.22 -2.89 3.47
N ARG A 408 -14.21 -2.24 4.04
CA ARG A 408 -13.92 -2.42 5.49
C ARG A 408 -14.94 -1.68 6.39
N VAL A 409 -16.24 -1.91 6.15
CA VAL A 409 -17.37 -1.37 6.90
C VAL A 409 -17.96 -2.53 7.70
N PRO A 410 -17.78 -2.59 9.04
CA PRO A 410 -18.53 -3.54 9.84
C PRO A 410 -20.02 -3.15 9.82
N ALA A 411 -20.92 -4.14 9.65
CA ALA A 411 -22.35 -3.90 9.72
C ALA A 411 -22.73 -3.17 11.00
N ALA A 412 -23.58 -2.15 10.83
CA ALA A 412 -24.28 -1.55 11.94
C ALA A 412 -25.09 -2.64 12.65
N SER A 413 -24.87 -2.82 13.95
CA SER A 413 -25.88 -3.44 14.79
C SER A 413 -27.18 -2.66 14.62
N TYR A 414 -28.23 -3.30 14.12
CA TYR A 414 -29.59 -2.77 13.90
C TYR A 414 -30.22 -2.10 15.16
N GLN A 415 -29.55 -2.13 16.31
CA GLN A 415 -30.03 -1.60 17.59
C GLN A 415 -29.82 -0.09 17.80
N SER A 416 -29.01 0.61 17.01
CA SER A 416 -28.78 2.06 17.25
C SER A 416 -29.82 3.00 16.61
N MET A 417 -30.85 2.48 15.92
CA MET A 417 -31.90 3.33 15.36
C MET A 417 -32.95 3.82 16.40
N ASN A 418 -32.96 3.27 17.62
CA ASN A 418 -34.03 3.55 18.60
C ASN A 418 -33.58 3.98 20.01
N GLN A 419 -32.33 4.37 20.23
CA GLN A 419 -31.95 4.99 21.51
C GLN A 419 -31.83 6.52 21.35
N PRO A 420 -32.57 7.32 22.15
CA PRO A 420 -32.31 8.75 22.19
C PRO A 420 -30.93 8.99 22.83
N LEU A 421 -30.13 9.83 22.17
CA LEU A 421 -28.79 10.24 22.57
C LEU A 421 -28.69 10.63 24.06
N PRO A 422 -27.58 10.33 24.76
CA PRO A 422 -27.17 11.12 25.90
C PRO A 422 -26.80 12.52 25.39
N ARG A 423 -27.57 13.54 25.79
CA ARG A 423 -27.24 14.95 25.51
C ARG A 423 -25.89 15.29 26.14
N GLY A 424 -24.93 15.77 25.34
CA GLY A 424 -23.79 16.52 25.89
C GLY A 424 -22.38 16.21 25.39
N GLN A 425 -22.17 15.69 24.17
CA GLN A 425 -20.84 15.74 23.56
C GLN A 425 -20.89 16.52 22.23
N PRO A 426 -20.04 17.54 22.03
CA PRO A 426 -20.01 18.29 20.79
C PRO A 426 -19.53 17.41 19.65
N ASN A 427 -20.26 17.43 18.53
CA ASN A 427 -19.83 16.80 17.29
C ASN A 427 -18.62 17.58 16.75
N PRO A 428 -17.52 16.93 16.33
CA PRO A 428 -16.41 17.63 15.69
C PRO A 428 -16.82 18.26 14.33
N ALA A 429 -17.96 17.89 13.76
CA ALA A 429 -18.58 18.58 12.63
C ALA A 429 -19.09 20.00 12.97
N ASP A 430 -19.39 20.28 14.23
CA ASP A 430 -19.81 21.61 14.69
C ASP A 430 -18.61 22.55 14.91
N SER A 431 -17.37 22.05 14.79
CA SER A 431 -16.15 22.87 14.85
C SER A 431 -15.64 23.31 13.47
N VAL A 432 -16.40 23.02 12.40
CA VAL A 432 -16.22 23.67 11.11
C VAL A 432 -16.94 25.02 11.20
N GLU A 433 -16.29 25.99 11.86
CA GLU A 433 -16.72 27.38 11.80
C GLU A 433 -16.82 27.83 10.34
N GLU A 434 -17.92 28.51 10.06
CA GLU A 434 -18.31 29.13 8.80
C GLU A 434 -17.13 29.83 8.11
N VAL A 435 -16.56 29.20 7.09
CA VAL A 435 -15.87 29.93 6.02
C VAL A 435 -16.92 30.24 4.96
N SER A 436 -17.71 31.27 5.25
CA SER A 436 -18.59 31.94 4.31
C SER A 436 -17.75 32.48 3.16
N MET A 437 -17.88 31.89 1.97
CA MET A 437 -17.46 32.53 0.72
C MET A 437 -18.44 33.68 0.42
N GLU A 438 -18.11 34.90 0.85
CA GLU A 438 -18.65 36.09 0.20
C GLU A 438 -17.94 36.26 -1.15
N MET A 439 -18.73 36.16 -2.22
CA MET A 439 -18.32 36.56 -3.57
C MET A 439 -18.51 38.06 -3.71
N GLU A 440 -17.42 38.79 -3.95
CA GLU A 440 -17.41 40.06 -4.70
C GLU A 440 -16.39 39.96 -5.84
#